data_AF-A0A7C4XSM3-F1
#
_entry.id   AF-A0A7C4XSM3-F1
#
_cell.length_a   1.000
_cell.length_b   1.000
_cell.length_c   1.000
_cell.angle_alpha   90.00
_cell.angle_beta   90.00
_cell.angle_gamma   90.00
#
_symmetry.space_group_name_H-M   'P 1'
#
loop_
_entity.id
_entity.type
_entity.pdbx_description
1 polymer ?
#
loop_
_entity_poly.entity_id
_entity_poly.type
_entity_poly.pdbx_seq_one_letter_code
_entity_poly.pdbx_strand_id
1 'polypeptide(L)'
;MVIDALQAVVSNLLQVVGEALQALLVFNILFICMFFPLDGSLRRKMAILAIGNIFCFILNTLFSMFAVTLAAFMGDFSKALFAVLSPLFNLLWTVSFWSVSLTFLARSKHGG
;
A
#
# COMPACT_ATOMS: atom_id res chain seq x y z
N MET A 1 -10.64 -22.13 -24.44
CA MET A 1 -10.14 -20.81 -24.86
C MET A 1 -10.81 -19.65 -24.13
N VAL A 2 -12.14 -19.46 -24.20
CA VAL A 2 -12.83 -18.39 -23.43
C VAL A 2 -12.81 -18.66 -21.91
N ILE A 3 -12.98 -19.91 -21.50
CA ILE A 3 -12.96 -20.32 -20.08
C ILE A 3 -11.55 -20.14 -19.48
N ASP A 4 -10.50 -20.50 -20.21
CA ASP A 4 -9.11 -20.34 -19.76
C ASP A 4 -8.72 -18.87 -19.57
N ALA A 5 -9.15 -18.00 -20.50
CA ALA A 5 -8.94 -16.57 -20.41
C ALA A 5 -9.70 -15.96 -19.21
N LEU A 6 -10.94 -16.39 -18.99
CA LEU A 6 -11.75 -15.94 -17.84
C LEU A 6 -11.10 -16.36 -16.52
N GLN A 7 -10.58 -17.58 -16.44
CA GLN A 7 -9.91 -18.10 -15.24
C GLN A 7 -8.60 -17.37 -14.94
N ALA A 8 -7.83 -17.00 -15.99
CA ALA A 8 -6.64 -16.18 -15.85
C ALA A 8 -6.96 -14.76 -15.33
N VAL A 9 -8.06 -14.15 -15.80
CA VAL A 9 -8.51 -12.84 -15.33
C VAL A 9 -8.96 -12.90 -13.87
N VAL A 10 -9.78 -13.90 -13.50
CA VAL A 10 -10.24 -14.07 -12.11
C VAL A 10 -9.06 -14.31 -11.17
N SER A 11 -8.07 -15.11 -11.57
CA SER A 11 -6.88 -15.41 -10.75
C SER A 11 -6.01 -14.17 -10.53
N ASN A 12 -5.79 -13.35 -11.58
CA ASN A 12 -5.08 -12.08 -11.45
C ASN A 12 -5.84 -11.10 -10.54
N LEU A 13 -7.17 -11.04 -10.67
CA LEU A 13 -7.99 -10.18 -9.81
C LEU A 13 -7.91 -10.62 -8.34
N LEU A 14 -7.98 -11.93 -8.08
CA LEU A 14 -7.89 -12.48 -6.74
C LEU A 14 -6.52 -12.20 -6.11
N GLN A 15 -5.46 -12.29 -6.91
CA GLN A 15 -4.10 -12.00 -6.47
C GLN A 15 -3.92 -10.51 -6.14
N VAL A 16 -4.40 -9.60 -6.99
CA VAL A 16 -4.38 -8.15 -6.72
C VAL A 16 -5.19 -7.81 -5.47
N VAL A 17 -6.37 -8.41 -5.30
CA VAL A 17 -7.20 -8.23 -4.11
C VAL A 17 -6.49 -8.77 -2.86
N GLY A 18 -5.82 -9.92 -2.96
CA GLY A 18 -5.05 -10.52 -1.87
C GLY A 18 -3.86 -9.66 -1.43
N GLU A 19 -3.07 -9.19 -2.38
CA GLU A 19 -1.95 -8.27 -2.15
C GLU A 19 -2.43 -6.95 -1.51
N ALA A 20 -3.55 -6.41 -1.99
CA ALA A 20 -4.17 -5.21 -1.45
C ALA A 20 -4.72 -5.45 -0.03
N LEU A 21 -5.38 -6.58 0.23
CA LEU A 21 -5.88 -6.94 1.56
C LEU A 21 -4.74 -7.11 2.56
N GLN A 22 -3.64 -7.75 2.14
CA GLN A 22 -2.48 -7.96 2.98
C GLN A 22 -1.80 -6.63 3.32
N ALA A 23 -1.65 -5.73 2.33
CA ALA A 23 -1.17 -4.37 2.56
C ALA A 23 -2.08 -3.59 3.52
N LEU A 24 -3.41 -3.68 3.33
CA LEU A 24 -4.40 -3.02 4.17
C LEU A 24 -4.39 -3.57 5.61
N LEU A 25 -4.16 -4.87 5.77
CA LEU A 25 -4.13 -5.55 7.06
C LEU A 25 -2.85 -5.19 7.84
N VAL A 26 -1.70 -5.17 7.16
CA VAL A 26 -0.44 -4.65 7.73
C VAL A 26 -0.58 -3.17 8.10
N PHE A 27 -1.24 -2.38 7.24
CA PHE A 27 -1.50 -0.96 7.48
C PHE A 27 -2.39 -0.76 8.73
N ASN A 28 -3.46 -1.55 8.87
CA ASN A 28 -4.34 -1.50 10.04
C ASN A 28 -3.65 -1.98 11.33
N ILE A 29 -2.84 -3.05 11.28
CA ILE A 29 -2.09 -3.51 12.46
C ILE A 29 -1.08 -2.44 12.90
N LEU A 30 -0.33 -1.85 11.97
CA LEU A 30 0.58 -0.74 12.26
C LEU A 30 -0.17 0.46 12.83
N PHE A 31 -1.35 0.78 12.28
CA PHE A 31 -2.21 1.82 12.81
C PHE A 31 -2.61 1.54 14.26
N ILE A 32 -3.01 0.31 14.60
CA ILE A 32 -3.36 -0.09 15.98
C ILE A 32 -2.13 -0.03 16.90
N CYS A 33 -0.99 -0.52 16.45
CA CYS A 33 0.28 -0.43 17.18
C CYS A 33 0.71 1.02 17.45
N MET A 34 0.41 1.95 16.54
CA MET A 34 0.60 3.40 16.73
C MET A 34 -0.53 4.08 17.51
N PHE A 35 -1.73 3.52 17.47
CA PHE A 35 -2.89 4.07 18.17
C PHE A 35 -2.68 4.04 19.68
N PHE A 36 -2.01 2.99 20.16
CA PHE A 36 -1.74 2.72 21.57
C PHE A 36 -0.78 3.74 22.22
N PRO A 37 0.34 4.17 21.59
CA PRO A 37 1.25 5.17 22.18
C PRO A 37 0.88 6.64 22.00
N LEU A 38 -0.09 6.99 21.13
CA LEU A 38 -0.33 8.39 20.74
C LEU A 38 -1.63 8.98 21.33
N ASP A 39 -1.49 9.73 22.42
CA ASP A 39 -2.53 10.63 22.96
C ASP A 39 -2.78 11.79 21.99
N GLY A 40 -3.95 11.80 21.33
CA GLY A 40 -4.34 12.85 20.39
C GLY A 40 -5.75 12.67 19.82
N SER A 41 -6.37 13.78 19.40
CA SER A 41 -7.76 13.84 18.89
C SER A 41 -8.03 12.83 17.77
N LEU A 42 -9.08 12.00 17.96
CA LEU A 42 -9.55 10.97 17.02
C LEU A 42 -9.71 11.47 15.56
N ARG A 43 -10.05 12.75 15.37
CA ARG A 43 -10.21 13.35 14.03
C ARG A 43 -8.91 13.37 13.22
N ARG A 44 -7.76 13.64 13.85
CA ARG A 44 -6.47 13.64 13.14
C ARG A 44 -6.01 12.23 12.79
N LYS A 45 -6.31 11.26 13.66
CA LYS A 45 -6.03 9.85 13.41
C LYS A 45 -6.81 9.33 12.19
N MET A 46 -8.11 9.65 12.11
CA MET A 46 -8.95 9.34 10.95
C MET A 46 -8.45 9.99 9.65
N ALA A 47 -8.03 11.26 9.71
CA ALA A 47 -7.51 11.96 8.54
C ALA A 47 -6.21 11.32 8.00
N ILE A 48 -5.30 10.91 8.87
CA ILE A 48 -4.06 10.22 8.47
C ILE A 48 -4.36 8.85 7.87
N LEU A 49 -5.32 8.11 8.43
CA LEU A 49 -5.76 6.84 7.87
C LEU A 49 -6.35 7.01 6.47
N ALA A 50 -7.17 8.05 6.26
CA ALA A 50 -7.75 8.36 4.95
C ALA A 50 -6.66 8.73 3.92
N ILE A 51 -5.69 9.55 4.31
CA ILE A 51 -4.54 9.90 3.44
C ILE A 51 -3.74 8.66 3.09
N GLY A 52 -3.46 7.79 4.07
CA GLY A 52 -2.76 6.53 3.86
C GLY A 52 -3.45 5.61 2.87
N ASN A 53 -4.78 5.44 2.99
CA ASN A 53 -5.58 4.65 2.05
C ASN A 53 -5.58 5.22 0.64
N ILE A 54 -5.76 6.55 0.49
CA ILE A 54 -5.72 7.21 -0.82
C ILE A 54 -4.34 7.01 -1.46
N PHE A 55 -3.28 7.19 -0.69
CA PHE A 55 -1.94 7.04 -1.20
C PHE A 55 -1.59 5.59 -1.55
N CYS A 56 -2.04 4.62 -0.74
CA CYS A 56 -1.94 3.20 -1.05
C CYS A 56 -2.63 2.87 -2.38
N PHE A 57 -3.83 3.42 -2.61
CA PHE A 57 -4.57 3.23 -3.86
C PHE A 57 -3.86 3.85 -5.07
N ILE A 58 -3.36 5.08 -4.92
CA ILE A 58 -2.60 5.78 -5.97
C ILE A 58 -1.34 5.00 -6.31
N LEU A 59 -0.55 4.61 -5.30
CA LEU A 59 0.68 3.86 -5.53
C LEU A 59 0.40 2.51 -6.18
N ASN A 60 -0.60 1.75 -5.72
CA ASN A 60 -0.94 0.47 -6.36
C ASN A 60 -1.30 0.65 -7.84
N THR A 61 -2.07 1.70 -8.16
CA THR A 61 -2.44 2.02 -9.53
C THR A 61 -1.23 2.41 -10.36
N LEU A 62 -0.36 3.27 -9.81
CA LEU A 62 0.87 3.70 -10.46
C LEU A 62 1.81 2.51 -10.71
N PHE A 63 1.95 1.63 -9.72
CA PHE A 63 2.73 0.40 -9.82
C PHE A 63 2.17 -0.49 -10.92
N SER A 64 0.86 -0.74 -10.95
CA SER A 64 0.23 -1.55 -12.00
C SER A 64 0.49 -0.99 -13.42
N MET A 65 0.34 0.32 -13.62
CA MET A 65 0.65 0.94 -14.92
C MET A 65 2.13 0.83 -15.29
N PHE A 66 3.01 0.99 -14.30
CA PHE A 66 4.44 0.82 -14.50
C PHE A 66 4.78 -0.63 -14.89
N ALA A 67 4.17 -1.62 -14.23
CA ALA A 67 4.33 -3.04 -14.53
C ALA A 67 3.98 -3.37 -15.99
N VAL A 68 2.84 -2.86 -16.46
CA VAL A 68 2.34 -3.07 -17.82
C VAL A 68 3.30 -2.45 -18.84
N THR A 69 3.77 -1.22 -18.57
CA THR A 69 4.68 -0.50 -19.48
C THR A 69 6.05 -1.17 -19.52
N LEU A 70 6.58 -1.59 -18.37
CA LEU A 70 7.88 -2.23 -18.28
C LEU A 70 7.86 -3.65 -18.87
N ALA A 71 6.77 -4.40 -18.68
CA ALA A 71 6.57 -5.71 -19.32
C ALA A 71 6.54 -5.60 -20.86
N ALA A 72 6.01 -4.51 -21.40
CA ALA A 72 6.04 -4.25 -22.84
C ALA A 72 7.46 -3.97 -23.36
N PHE A 73 8.36 -3.44 -22.53
CA PHE A 73 9.72 -3.05 -22.92
C PHE A 73 10.80 -4.12 -22.61
N MET A 74 10.65 -4.86 -21.51
CA MET A 74 11.66 -5.80 -20.99
C MET A 74 11.21 -7.27 -20.91
N GLY A 75 9.97 -7.59 -21.31
CA GLY A 75 9.48 -8.97 -21.35
C GLY A 75 9.32 -9.59 -19.96
N ASP A 76 9.56 -10.89 -19.81
CA ASP A 76 9.28 -11.62 -18.57
C ASP A 76 10.21 -11.28 -17.39
N PHE A 77 11.40 -10.73 -17.65
CA PHE A 77 12.33 -10.33 -16.59
C PHE A 77 11.75 -9.21 -15.71
N SER A 78 11.06 -8.24 -16.32
CA SER A 78 10.42 -7.16 -15.55
C SER A 78 9.26 -7.66 -14.70
N LYS A 79 8.55 -8.72 -15.10
CA LYS A 79 7.48 -9.31 -14.27
C LYS A 79 8.04 -9.91 -12.97
N ALA A 80 9.14 -10.65 -13.06
CA ALA A 80 9.80 -11.23 -11.89
C ALA A 80 10.34 -10.14 -10.96
N LEU A 81 10.95 -9.10 -11.54
CA LEU A 81 11.47 -7.97 -10.78
C LEU A 81 10.34 -7.20 -10.08
N PHE A 82 9.20 -7.02 -10.75
CA PHE A 82 8.02 -6.37 -10.19
C PHE A 82 7.37 -7.18 -9.06
N ALA A 83 7.35 -8.51 -9.18
CA ALA A 83 6.82 -9.39 -8.14
C ALA A 83 7.62 -9.29 -6.82
N VAL A 84 8.92 -9.01 -6.90
CA VAL A 84 9.78 -8.78 -5.71
C VAL A 84 9.73 -7.33 -5.23
N LEU A 85 9.71 -6.37 -6.17
CA LEU A 85 9.66 -4.96 -5.83
C LEU A 85 8.31 -4.54 -5.22
N SER A 86 7.20 -5.15 -5.63
CA SER A 86 5.86 -4.80 -5.15
C SER A 86 5.72 -4.92 -3.63
N PRO A 87 6.04 -6.05 -2.98
CA PRO A 87 5.98 -6.15 -1.51
C PRO A 87 7.01 -5.27 -0.81
N LEU A 88 8.22 -5.10 -1.38
CA LEU A 88 9.25 -4.22 -0.81
C LEU A 88 8.83 -2.75 -0.84
N PHE A 89 8.26 -2.31 -1.96
CA PHE A 89 7.77 -0.94 -2.11
C PHE A 89 6.61 -0.68 -1.16
N ASN A 90 5.69 -1.64 -1.02
CA ASN A 90 4.59 -1.56 -0.07
C ASN A 90 5.08 -1.43 1.38
N LEU A 91 6.09 -2.22 1.77
CA LEU A 91 6.74 -2.14 3.08
C LEU A 91 7.43 -0.80 3.30
N LEU A 92 8.28 -0.38 2.34
CA LEU A 92 9.06 0.86 2.43
C LEU A 92 8.14 2.07 2.58
N TRP A 93 7.15 2.20 1.69
CA TRP A 93 6.16 3.28 1.73
C TRP A 93 5.41 3.27 3.06
N THR A 94 4.88 2.12 3.47
CA THR A 94 4.09 1.99 4.69
C THR A 94 4.89 2.46 5.90
N VAL A 95 6.11 1.95 6.08
CA VAL A 95 6.98 2.32 7.21
C VAL A 95 7.35 3.81 7.16
N SER A 96 7.70 4.35 5.99
CA SER A 96 8.01 5.77 5.84
C SER A 96 6.82 6.67 6.15
N PHE A 97 5.64 6.36 5.61
CA PHE A 97 4.41 7.13 5.85
C PHE A 97 4.05 7.18 7.33
N TRP A 98 4.16 6.03 8.01
CA TRP A 98 3.89 5.94 9.44
C TRP A 98 4.92 6.70 10.28
N SER A 99 6.21 6.62 9.93
CA SER A 99 7.28 7.36 10.61
C SER A 99 7.10 8.89 10.50
N VAL A 100 6.73 9.38 9.31
CA VAL A 100 6.41 10.79 9.08
C VAL A 100 5.16 11.19 9.85
N SER A 101 4.11 10.36 9.84
CA SER A 101 2.86 10.61 10.56
C SER A 101 3.07 10.71 12.07
N LEU A 102 3.91 9.84 12.66
CA LEU A 102 4.32 9.93 14.06
C LEU A 102 5.05 11.23 14.35
N THR A 103 6.03 11.58 13.50
CA THR A 103 6.83 12.79 13.68
C THR A 103 5.94 14.04 13.66
N PHE A 104 4.95 14.06 12.75
CA PHE A 104 3.96 15.14 12.66
C PHE A 104 3.05 15.20 13.89
N LEU A 105 2.55 14.06 14.38
CA LEU A 105 1.71 14.02 15.59
C LEU A 105 2.50 14.38 16.85
N ALA A 106 3.73 13.90 16.99
CA ALA A 106 4.61 14.23 18.11
C ALA A 106 4.91 15.73 18.15
N ARG A 107 5.19 16.34 16.99
CA ARG A 107 5.43 17.79 16.88
C ARG A 107 4.19 18.60 17.25
N SER A 108 2.99 18.11 16.92
CA SER A 108 1.75 18.77 17.31
C SER A 108 1.48 18.76 18.82
N LYS A 109 2.03 17.81 19.58
CA LYS A 109 1.79 17.73 21.04
C LYS A 109 2.61 18.77 21.83
N HIS A 110 3.66 19.33 21.23
CA HIS A 110 4.53 20.35 21.85
C HIS A 110 4.21 21.80 21.43
N GLY A 111 3.18 22.03 20.61
CA GLY A 111 2.84 23.35 20.07
C GLY A 111 1.40 23.78 20.30
N GLY A 112 0.72 23.23 21.32
CA GLY A 112 -0.63 23.61 21.73
C GLY A 112 -0.65 24.05 23.18
#